data_AF-A0A2N3BKK3-F1
#
_entry.id   AF-A0A2N3BKK3-F1
#
_cell.length_a   1.000
_cell.length_b   1.000
_cell.length_c   1.000
_cell.angle_alpha   90.00
_cell.angle_beta   90.00
_cell.angle_gamma   90.00
#
_symmetry.space_group_name_H-M   'P 1'
#
loop_
_entity.id
_entity.type
_entity.pdbx_description
1 polymer ?
#
loop_
_entity_poly.entity_id
_entity_poly.type
_entity_poly.pdbx_seq_one_letter_code
_entity_poly.pdbx_strand_id
1 'polypeptide(L)' 'MSEEQTERKNGRIITTYMPVFKDKLAKLEKRGLGHCEEAQRLRNTIVLVESKSSPLKADKGDRRFPFAAE' A
#
# COMPACT_ATOMS: atom_id res chain seq x y z
N MET A 1 13.30 -2.10 -19.80
CA MET A 1 11.95 -1.67 -19.39
C MET A 1 11.99 -1.52 -17.88
N SER A 2 12.15 -0.29 -17.39
CA SER A 2 12.57 -0.02 -16.01
C SER A 2 11.47 -0.31 -14.99
N GLU A 3 11.83 -1.13 -14.00
CA GLU A 3 10.98 -1.60 -12.89
C GLU A 3 10.31 -0.45 -12.11
N GLU A 4 10.91 0.75 -12.15
CA GLU A 4 10.44 1.98 -11.50
C GLU A 4 9.12 2.53 -12.10
N GLN A 5 8.86 2.33 -13.40
CA GLN A 5 7.60 2.77 -14.02
C GLN A 5 6.42 1.87 -13.65
N THR A 6 6.67 0.58 -13.43
CA THR A 6 5.67 -0.39 -12.98
C THR A 6 5.18 -0.06 -11.58
N GLU A 7 6.07 0.27 -10.63
CA GLU A 7 5.66 0.64 -9.27
C GLU A 7 4.79 1.90 -9.23
N ARG A 8 5.14 2.95 -9.99
CA ARG A 8 4.34 4.20 -10.03
C ARG A 8 2.96 3.99 -10.66
N LYS A 9 2.87 3.18 -11.72
CA LYS A 9 1.57 2.84 -12.36
C LYS A 9 0.73 1.96 -11.45
N ASN A 10 1.32 0.94 -10.83
CA ASN A 10 0.62 0.06 -9.90
C ASN A 10 0.10 0.81 -8.68
N GLY A 11 0.89 1.73 -8.10
CA GLY A 11 0.44 2.57 -6.98
C GLY A 11 -0.81 3.39 -7.29
N ARG A 12 -0.87 4.02 -8.48
CA ARG A 12 -2.01 4.83 -8.92
C ARG A 12 -3.27 4.01 -9.23
N ILE A 13 -3.09 2.80 -9.75
CA ILE A 13 -4.19 1.86 -9.98
C ILE A 13 -4.74 1.37 -8.64
N ILE A 14 -3.87 1.01 -7.69
CA ILE A 14 -4.28 0.53 -6.36
C ILE A 14 -5.02 1.63 -5.57
N THR A 15 -4.57 2.89 -5.62
CA THR A 15 -5.26 4.00 -4.92
C THR A 15 -6.67 4.24 -5.44
N THR A 16 -6.92 4.00 -6.73
CA THR A 16 -8.26 4.13 -7.34
C THR A 16 -9.25 3.12 -6.75
N TYR A 17 -8.79 1.92 -6.39
CA TYR A 17 -9.63 0.85 -5.83
C TYR A 17 -9.75 0.88 -4.30
N MET A 18 -9.12 1.83 -3.61
CA MET A 18 -9.24 2.02 -2.16
C MET A 18 -10.68 2.04 -1.63
N PRO A 19 -11.64 2.80 -2.21
CA PRO A 19 -13.02 2.77 -1.74
C PRO A 19 -13.64 1.38 -1.86
N VAL A 20 -13.31 0.63 -2.91
CA VAL A 20 -13.80 -0.74 -3.13
C VAL A 20 -13.22 -1.69 -2.10
N PHE A 21 -11.93 -1.58 -1.76
CA PHE A 21 -11.30 -2.41 -0.74
C PHE A 21 -11.86 -2.16 0.65
N LYS A 22 -12.13 -0.89 1.00
CA LYS A 22 -12.78 -0.52 2.27
C LYS A 22 -14.21 -1.05 2.36
N ASP A 23 -15.01 -0.92 1.30
CA ASP A 23 -16.37 -1.47 1.25
C ASP A 23 -16.39 -3.00 1.36
N LYS A 24 -15.48 -3.68 0.65
CA LYS A 24 -15.35 -5.14 0.72
C LYS A 24 -14.96 -5.60 2.12
N LEU A 25 -14.00 -4.93 2.77
CA LEU A 25 -13.62 -5.22 4.14
C LEU A 25 -14.79 -5.05 5.11
N ALA A 26 -15.53 -3.94 5.01
CA ALA A 26 -16.70 -3.69 5.86
C ALA A 26 -17.79 -4.77 5.68
N LYS A 27 -18.00 -5.26 4.46
CA LYS A 27 -18.92 -6.37 4.18
C LYS A 27 -18.45 -7.69 4.80
N LEU A 28 -17.16 -7.98 4.77
CA LEU A 28 -16.58 -9.17 5.42
C LEU A 28 -16.74 -9.09 6.94
N GLU A 29 -16.46 -7.94 7.54
CA GLU A 29 -16.60 -7.71 8.99
C GLU A 29 -18.05 -7.85 9.44
N LYS A 30 -19.01 -7.27 8.70
CA LYS A 30 -20.45 -7.41 8.98
C LYS A 30 -20.93 -8.86 8.92
N ARG A 31 -20.27 -9.72 8.14
CA ARG A 31 -20.58 -11.15 8.03
C ARG A 31 -19.83 -12.02 9.05
N GLY A 32 -19.05 -11.43 9.95
CA GLY A 32 -18.19 -12.16 10.89
C GLY A 32 -16.94 -12.77 10.25
N LEU A 33 -16.63 -12.43 8.99
CA LEU A 33 -15.47 -12.92 8.24
C LEU A 33 -14.28 -11.95 8.30
N GLY A 34 -14.27 -11.04 9.28
CA GLY A 34 -13.19 -10.06 9.47
C GLY A 34 -11.82 -10.68 9.81
N HIS A 35 -11.79 -11.97 10.17
CA HIS A 35 -10.59 -12.73 10.47
C HIS A 35 -10.13 -13.64 9.32
N CYS A 36 -10.86 -13.69 8.21
CA CYS A 36 -10.44 -14.49 7.06
C CYS A 36 -9.19 -13.89 6.41
N GLU A 37 -8.39 -14.74 5.75
CA GLU A 37 -7.20 -14.32 5.01
C GLU A 37 -7.46 -13.16 4.06
N GLU A 38 -8.62 -13.15 3.39
CA GLU A 38 -9.01 -12.07 2.49
C GLU A 38 -9.14 -10.72 3.22
N ALA A 39 -9.78 -10.71 4.40
CA ALA A 39 -9.92 -9.51 5.21
C ALA A 39 -8.55 -9.01 5.70
N GLN A 40 -7.66 -9.93 6.08
CA GLN A 40 -6.29 -9.59 6.47
C GLN A 40 -5.50 -8.97 5.31
N ARG A 41 -5.60 -9.54 4.10
CA ARG A 41 -4.96 -8.99 2.90
C ARG A 41 -5.48 -7.59 2.59
N LEU A 42 -6.80 -7.38 2.65
CA LEU A 42 -7.40 -6.06 2.44
C LEU A 42 -6.90 -5.02 3.45
N ARG A 43 -6.85 -5.36 4.74
CA ARG A 43 -6.30 -4.49 5.79
C ARG A 43 -4.85 -4.12 5.50
N ASN A 44 -4.01 -5.11 5.17
CA ASN A 44 -2.60 -4.87 4.86
C ASN A 44 -2.43 -3.95 3.64
N THR A 45 -3.24 -4.16 2.59
CA THR A 45 -3.21 -3.31 1.39
C THR A 45 -3.65 -1.88 1.69
N ILE A 46 -4.72 -1.69 2.48
CA ILE A 46 -5.19 -0.36 2.89
C ILE A 46 -4.10 0.36 3.69
N VAL A 47 -3.52 -0.29 4.70
CA VAL A 47 -2.43 0.28 5.52
C VAL A 47 -1.21 0.63 4.66
N LEU A 48 -0.82 -0.24 3.74
CA LEU A 48 0.32 0.01 2.84
C LEU A 48 0.10 1.25 1.97
N VAL A 49 -1.10 1.38 1.41
CA VAL A 49 -1.45 2.50 0.53
C VAL A 49 -1.58 3.79 1.34
N GLU A 50 -2.24 3.75 2.49
CA GLU A 50 -2.36 4.91 3.38
C GLU A 50 -0.99 5.39 3.85
N SER A 51 -0.10 4.47 4.22
CA SER A 51 1.29 4.76 4.60
C SER A 51 2.12 5.37 3.46
N LYS A 52 1.89 4.94 2.21
CA LYS A 52 2.53 5.50 1.01
C LYS A 52 1.90 6.81 0.55
N SER A 53 0.63 7.06 0.91
CA SER A 53 -0.12 8.28 0.54
C SER A 53 0.00 9.40 1.56
N SER A 54 0.43 9.09 2.79
CA SER A 54 0.88 10.09 3.74
C SER A 54 2.03 10.86 3.10
N PRO A 55 1.92 12.20 2.98
CA PRO A 55 3.07 13.02 2.65
C PRO A 55 4.04 12.88 3.82
N LEU A 56 4.93 11.90 3.75
CA LEU A 56 6.10 11.87 4.60
C LEU A 56 6.83 13.17 4.31
N LYS A 57 6.69 14.11 5.25
CA LYS A 57 7.68 15.14 5.48
C LYS A 57 9.04 14.48 5.31
N ALA A 58 9.82 15.04 4.40
CA ALA A 58 11.23 14.75 4.26
C ALA A 58 11.89 14.93 5.63
N ASP A 59 12.11 13.85 6.35
CA ASP A 59 13.03 13.82 7.47
C ASP A 59 14.15 12.84 7.10
N LYS A 60 15.30 13.44 6.80
CA LYS A 60 16.58 12.79 6.55
C LYS A 60 16.91 11.90 7.77
N GLY A 61 17.08 10.60 7.55
CA GLY A 61 17.47 9.71 8.64
C GLY A 61 17.91 8.33 8.16
N ASP A 62 19.06 8.29 7.49
CA ASP A 62 20.02 7.19 7.49
C ASP A 62 19.49 5.76 7.34
N ARG A 63 19.35 5.31 6.09
CA ARG A 63 19.73 3.94 5.71
C ARG A 63 20.58 4.01 4.46
N ARG A 64 21.86 4.30 4.72
CA ARG A 64 23.07 3.95 3.96
C ARG A 64 22.80 3.00 2.78
N PHE A 65 22.65 3.56 1.59
CA PHE A 65 22.91 2.86 0.33
C PHE A 65 24.37 3.13 -0.03
N PRO A 66 25.27 2.13 -0.08
CA PRO A 66 26.56 2.33 -0.70
C PRO A 66 26.33 2.39 -2.21
N PHE A 67 26.16 3.59 -2.73
CA PHE A 67 26.40 3.86 -4.15
C PHE A 67 27.92 4.01 -4.28
N ALA A 68 28.59 2.94 -4.71
CA ALA A 68 29.98 3.02 -5.14
C ALA A 68 29.98 3.52 -6.58
N ALA A 69 30.40 4.77 -6.77
CA ALA A 69 30.80 5.31 -8.05
C ALA A 69 32.30 5.06 -8.22
N GLU A 70 32.68 4.32 -9.26
CA GLU A 70 33.75 4.67 -10.21
C GLU A 70 33.57 3.82 -11.49
#